data_AF-A0AAV4RPB4-F1
#
_entry.id   AF-A0AAV4RPB4-F1
#
_cell.length_a   1.000
_cell.length_b   1.000
_cell.length_c   1.000
_cell.angle_alpha   90.00
_cell.angle_beta   90.00
_cell.angle_gamma   90.00
#
_symmetry.space_group_name_H-M   'P 1'
#
loop_
_entity.id
_entity.type
_entity.pdbx_description
1 polymer ?
#
loop_
_entity_poly.entity_id
_entity_poly.type
_entity_poly.pdbx_seq_one_letter_code
_entity_poly.pdbx_strand_id
1 'polypeptide(L)'
;MKIESQVKKASTKPKLPRTAKKRTRSVSRLRNEFRELGVDLDENDENHYDDATVGRTVRPVKRMRMDSEGRVRSSSRVPRDDTGVQDLKMKFKAKKLSKIAQRSRNRLCKKGEGDKRIPNMKPKHLYAGKRSLGKTSRR
;
A
#
# COMPACT_ATOMS: atom_id res chain seq x y z
N MET A 1 -21.48 33.07 -16.05
CA MET A 1 -22.03 31.72 -16.31
C MET A 1 -21.23 30.86 -17.31
N LYS A 2 -20.85 31.38 -18.50
CA LYS A 2 -20.20 30.58 -19.56
C LYS A 2 -18.83 30.00 -19.16
N ILE A 3 -17.99 30.83 -18.53
CA ILE A 3 -16.63 30.46 -18.08
C ILE A 3 -16.69 29.37 -16.99
N GLU A 4 -17.55 29.54 -15.98
CA GLU A 4 -17.71 28.56 -14.90
C GLU A 4 -18.20 27.18 -15.42
N SER A 5 -19.13 27.19 -16.39
CA SER A 5 -19.59 25.97 -17.04
C SER A 5 -18.46 25.27 -17.82
N GLN A 6 -17.61 26.03 -18.52
CA GLN A 6 -16.46 25.47 -19.25
C GLN A 6 -15.46 24.82 -18.30
N VAL A 7 -15.13 25.48 -17.18
CA VAL A 7 -14.24 24.92 -16.15
C VAL A 7 -14.82 23.64 -15.53
N LYS A 8 -16.14 23.60 -15.25
CA LYS A 8 -16.83 22.40 -14.73
C LYS A 8 -16.89 21.25 -15.74
N LYS A 9 -16.83 21.53 -17.04
CA LYS A 9 -16.88 20.54 -18.14
C LYS A 9 -15.49 20.13 -18.66
N ALA A 10 -14.43 20.85 -18.30
CA ALA A 10 -13.07 20.57 -18.73
C ALA A 10 -12.48 19.25 -18.17
N SER A 11 -13.05 18.70 -17.10
CA SER A 11 -12.61 17.41 -16.55
C SER A 11 -13.21 16.23 -17.30
N THR A 12 -12.36 15.28 -17.72
CA THR A 12 -12.74 14.02 -18.37
C THR A 12 -13.16 12.91 -17.40
N LYS A 13 -13.04 13.15 -16.08
CA LYS A 13 -13.42 12.19 -15.04
C LYS A 13 -14.95 12.17 -14.84
N PRO A 14 -15.54 11.04 -14.39
CA PRO A 14 -16.96 10.97 -14.10
C PRO A 14 -17.37 12.01 -13.04
N LYS A 15 -18.47 12.71 -13.29
CA LYS A 15 -18.97 13.76 -12.40
C LYS A 15 -19.66 13.13 -11.20
N LEU A 16 -19.15 13.41 -10.00
CA LEU A 16 -19.81 12.99 -8.76
C LEU A 16 -21.23 13.60 -8.66
N PRO A 17 -22.24 12.80 -8.25
CA PRO A 17 -23.59 13.30 -8.04
C PRO A 17 -23.61 14.31 -6.89
N ARG A 18 -24.57 15.24 -6.92
CA ARG A 18 -24.70 16.30 -5.90
C ARG A 18 -24.88 15.71 -4.49
N THR A 19 -25.52 14.54 -4.37
CA THR A 19 -25.76 13.79 -3.12
C THR A 19 -24.48 13.32 -2.43
N ALA A 20 -23.43 12.96 -3.17
CA ALA A 20 -22.15 12.50 -2.62
C ALA A 20 -21.21 13.66 -2.20
N LYS A 21 -21.45 14.87 -2.71
CA LYS A 21 -20.60 16.04 -2.42
C LYS A 21 -21.02 16.72 -1.11
N LYS A 22 -20.34 16.40 -0.01
CA LYS A 22 -20.57 17.03 1.30
C LYS A 22 -19.98 18.44 1.41
N ARG A 23 -18.85 18.72 0.75
CA ARG A 23 -18.11 19.99 0.86
C ARG A 23 -18.64 21.14 0.02
N THR A 24 -19.32 20.86 -1.09
CA THR A 24 -19.78 21.91 -2.02
C THR A 24 -21.10 22.54 -1.62
N ARG A 25 -21.70 22.11 -0.51
CA ARG A 25 -23.01 22.54 0.01
C ARG A 25 -22.89 23.13 1.42
N SER A 26 -21.77 23.77 1.75
CA SER A 26 -21.63 24.39 3.05
C SER A 26 -22.78 25.38 3.27
N VAL A 27 -23.35 25.37 4.47
CA VAL A 27 -24.47 26.25 4.86
C VAL A 27 -24.12 27.71 4.58
N SER A 28 -22.87 28.10 4.84
CA SER A 28 -22.33 29.43 4.55
C SER A 28 -22.40 29.84 3.08
N ARG A 29 -22.10 28.92 2.16
CA ARG A 29 -22.14 29.21 0.72
C ARG A 29 -23.57 29.35 0.24
N LEU A 30 -24.46 28.51 0.75
CA LEU A 30 -25.88 28.53 0.41
C LEU A 30 -26.54 29.84 0.89
N ARG A 31 -26.28 30.27 2.13
CA ARG A 31 -26.75 31.57 2.66
C ARG A 31 -26.37 32.74 1.75
N ASN A 32 -25.11 32.78 1.30
CA ASN A 32 -24.64 33.85 0.42
C ASN A 32 -25.32 33.84 -0.96
N GLU A 33 -25.45 32.66 -1.59
CA GLU A 33 -26.10 32.53 -2.90
C GLU A 33 -27.60 32.92 -2.84
N PHE A 34 -28.31 32.61 -1.76
CA PHE A 34 -29.72 33.00 -1.57
C PHE A 34 -29.89 34.48 -1.22
N ARG A 35 -28.98 35.06 -0.42
CA ARG A 35 -28.97 36.50 -0.15
C ARG A 35 -28.72 37.31 -1.41
N GLU A 36 -27.83 36.84 -2.30
CA GLU A 36 -27.60 37.46 -3.61
C GLU A 36 -28.85 37.41 -4.52
N LEU A 37 -29.69 36.38 -4.35
CA LEU A 37 -30.98 36.26 -5.01
C LEU A 37 -32.11 37.05 -4.33
N GLY A 38 -31.81 37.78 -3.25
CA GLY A 38 -32.77 38.64 -2.53
C GLY A 38 -33.63 37.91 -1.49
N VAL A 39 -33.23 36.71 -1.06
CA VAL A 39 -33.90 35.96 0.01
C VAL A 39 -33.11 36.16 1.31
N ASP A 40 -33.75 36.76 2.33
CA ASP A 40 -33.16 36.84 3.66
C ASP A 40 -33.26 35.48 4.38
N LEU A 41 -32.09 34.96 4.76
CA LEU A 41 -31.92 33.72 5.52
C LEU A 41 -31.16 34.08 6.79
N ASP A 42 -31.87 34.64 7.76
CA ASP A 42 -31.30 35.05 9.05
C ASP A 42 -31.14 33.84 9.99
N GLU A 43 -30.28 33.99 10.99
CA GLU A 43 -29.89 32.94 11.95
C GLU A 43 -31.05 32.49 12.87
N ASN A 44 -32.14 33.26 12.91
CA ASN A 44 -33.31 33.03 13.77
C ASN A 44 -34.54 32.49 13.05
N ASP A 45 -34.48 32.32 11.72
CA ASP A 45 -35.57 31.66 10.97
C ASP A 45 -35.50 30.14 11.18
N GLU A 46 -36.66 29.46 11.20
CA GLU A 46 -36.82 28.00 11.35
C GLU A 46 -36.29 27.20 10.14
N ASN A 47 -35.08 27.51 9.69
CA ASN A 47 -34.43 26.90 8.56
C ASN A 47 -33.55 25.74 9.03
N HIS A 48 -33.84 24.53 8.56
CA HIS A 48 -33.16 23.27 8.91
C HIS A 48 -31.68 23.17 8.43
N TYR A 49 -31.01 24.29 8.14
CA TYR A 49 -29.63 24.31 7.68
C TYR A 49 -28.62 24.00 8.79
N ASP A 50 -28.98 24.28 10.05
CA ASP A 50 -28.08 24.12 11.20
C ASP A 50 -28.23 22.78 11.93
N ASP A 51 -29.24 21.97 11.60
CA ASP A 51 -29.47 20.67 12.27
C ASP A 51 -28.36 19.63 11.95
N ALA A 52 -27.62 19.85 10.86
CA ALA A 52 -26.44 19.06 10.51
C ALA A 52 -25.18 19.46 11.32
N THR A 53 -25.21 20.57 12.06
CA THR A 53 -24.09 21.06 12.89
C THR A 53 -24.13 20.54 14.32
N VAL A 54 -25.20 19.84 14.72
CA VAL A 54 -25.24 19.11 15.99
C VAL A 54 -24.28 17.93 15.88
N GLY A 55 -23.02 18.24 16.16
CA GLY A 55 -21.89 17.35 16.06
C GLY A 55 -22.14 16.13 16.93
N ARG A 56 -22.54 15.02 16.31
CA ARG A 56 -22.46 13.72 16.95
C ARG A 56 -21.01 13.53 17.35
N THR A 57 -20.72 13.64 18.65
CA THR A 57 -19.40 13.41 19.21
C THR A 57 -19.04 11.95 18.98
N VAL A 58 -18.42 11.65 17.83
CA VAL A 58 -17.93 10.32 17.52
C VAL A 58 -16.76 10.11 18.47
N ARG A 59 -16.98 9.33 19.53
CA ARG A 59 -15.91 8.88 20.43
C ARG A 59 -14.79 8.29 19.56
N PRO A 60 -13.52 8.68 19.77
CA PRO A 60 -12.43 8.13 18.97
C PRO A 60 -12.42 6.61 19.15
N VAL A 61 -12.61 5.89 18.04
CA VAL A 61 -12.57 4.42 18.04
C VAL A 61 -11.19 4.01 18.57
N LYS A 62 -11.17 3.20 19.63
CA LYS A 62 -9.91 2.70 20.21
C LYS A 62 -9.09 2.05 19.09
N ARG A 63 -7.81 2.43 18.97
CA ARG A 63 -6.90 1.82 18.00
C ARG A 63 -6.96 0.30 18.17
N MET A 64 -7.09 -0.41 17.05
CA MET A 64 -7.05 -1.87 17.03
C MET A 64 -5.75 -2.31 17.70
N ARG A 65 -5.84 -3.21 18.70
CA ARG A 65 -4.66 -3.81 19.32
C ARG A 65 -4.02 -4.75 18.30
N MET A 66 -3.18 -4.17 17.45
CA MET A 66 -2.29 -4.90 16.58
C MET A 66 -1.11 -5.38 17.41
N ASP A 67 -0.81 -6.66 17.32
CA ASP A 67 0.43 -7.21 17.84
C ASP A 67 1.59 -6.54 17.08
N SER A 68 2.41 -5.74 17.76
CA SER A 68 3.44 -4.90 17.12
C SER A 68 4.50 -5.71 16.37
N GLU A 69 4.60 -7.01 16.68
CA GLU A 69 5.54 -7.94 16.03
C GLU A 69 4.89 -8.81 14.95
N GLY A 70 3.58 -8.68 14.70
CA GLY A 70 2.87 -9.43 13.64
C GLY A 70 2.88 -10.96 13.84
N ARG A 71 3.07 -11.46 15.07
CA ARG A 71 3.32 -12.88 15.33
C ARG A 71 2.07 -13.62 15.81
N VAL A 72 1.21 -13.98 14.87
CA VAL A 72 -0.09 -14.66 15.11
C VAL A 72 0.04 -16.14 15.53
N ARG A 73 1.12 -16.59 16.17
CA ARG A 73 1.15 -17.96 16.74
C ARG A 73 1.84 -17.98 18.10
N SER A 74 1.01 -18.14 19.14
CA SER A 74 1.36 -18.59 20.50
C SER A 74 2.61 -17.92 21.09
N SER A 75 2.39 -16.87 21.88
CA SER A 75 3.38 -16.18 22.71
C SER A 75 4.05 -17.06 23.78
N SER A 76 3.72 -18.35 23.87
CA SER A 76 4.29 -19.25 24.89
C SER A 76 5.76 -19.62 24.64
N ARG A 77 6.27 -19.46 23.40
CA ARG A 77 7.63 -19.89 23.07
C ARG A 77 8.49 -18.75 22.52
N VAL A 78 9.60 -18.52 23.23
CA VAL A 78 10.68 -17.62 22.82
C VAL A 78 11.17 -18.03 21.41
N PRO A 79 11.46 -17.08 20.50
CA PRO A 79 12.01 -17.37 19.18
C PRO A 79 13.29 -18.23 19.24
N ARG A 80 13.44 -19.17 18.28
CA ARG A 80 14.58 -20.11 18.27
C ARG A 80 15.94 -19.41 18.09
N ASP A 81 15.95 -18.27 17.42
CA ASP A 81 17.12 -17.41 17.25
C ASP A 81 17.55 -16.72 18.54
N ASP A 82 16.67 -16.65 19.54
CA ASP A 82 16.92 -15.99 20.83
C ASP A 82 17.18 -16.98 21.96
N THR A 83 16.63 -18.20 21.89
CA THR A 83 16.70 -19.20 22.97
C THR A 83 18.11 -19.64 23.38
N GLY A 84 19.15 -19.27 22.65
CA GLY A 84 20.56 -19.63 22.93
C GLY A 84 21.52 -18.46 23.08
N VAL A 85 21.03 -17.22 23.09
CA VAL A 85 21.87 -16.02 23.16
C VAL A 85 21.49 -15.23 24.42
N GLN A 86 22.44 -15.10 25.34
CA GLN A 86 22.21 -14.44 26.63
C GLN A 86 22.04 -12.92 26.48
N ASP A 87 22.95 -12.27 25.75
CA ASP A 87 22.99 -10.81 25.63
C ASP A 87 22.46 -10.28 24.29
N LEU A 88 21.77 -9.13 24.34
CA LEU A 88 21.36 -8.41 23.14
C LEU A 88 22.55 -8.02 22.25
N LYS A 89 23.69 -7.65 22.86
CA LYS A 89 24.94 -7.34 22.12
C LYS A 89 25.43 -8.55 21.31
N MET A 90 25.36 -9.75 21.90
CA MET A 90 25.72 -10.99 21.22
C MET A 90 24.74 -11.30 20.09
N LYS A 91 23.44 -11.05 20.28
CA LYS A 91 22.41 -11.23 19.24
C LYS A 91 22.68 -10.34 18.03
N PHE A 92 23.01 -9.07 18.24
CA PHE A 92 23.37 -8.16 17.15
C PHE A 92 24.66 -8.61 16.42
N LYS A 93 25.67 -9.08 17.16
CA LYS A 93 26.89 -9.63 16.59
C LYS A 93 26.61 -10.88 15.75
N ALA A 94 25.82 -11.82 16.25
CA ALA A 94 25.42 -13.03 15.53
C ALA A 94 24.66 -12.70 14.23
N LYS A 95 23.70 -11.75 14.31
CA LYS A 95 22.96 -11.28 13.12
C LYS A 95 23.88 -10.61 12.08
N LYS A 96 24.89 -9.86 12.53
CA LYS A 96 25.91 -9.27 11.64
C LYS A 96 26.74 -10.35 10.95
N LEU A 97 27.21 -11.34 11.70
CA LEU A 97 27.97 -12.48 11.15
C LEU A 97 27.16 -13.28 10.13
N SER A 98 25.88 -13.55 10.42
CA SER A 98 24.96 -14.22 9.49
C SER A 98 24.83 -13.46 8.16
N LYS A 99 24.64 -12.14 8.20
CA LYS A 99 24.60 -11.30 6.99
C LYS A 99 25.91 -11.32 6.21
N ILE A 100 27.06 -11.33 6.89
CA ILE A 100 28.37 -11.41 6.25
C ILE A 100 28.54 -12.77 5.55
N ALA A 101 28.17 -13.87 6.21
CA ALA A 101 28.25 -15.22 5.64
C ALA A 101 27.40 -15.38 4.37
N GLN A 102 26.27 -14.67 4.27
CA GLN A 102 25.39 -14.71 3.09
C GLN A 102 25.97 -13.95 1.87
N ARG A 103 26.93 -13.04 2.05
CA ARG A 103 27.44 -12.18 0.95
C ARG A 103 28.01 -12.97 -0.22
N SER A 104 28.72 -14.07 0.03
CA SER A 104 29.33 -14.89 -1.02
C SER A 104 28.27 -15.52 -1.93
N ARG A 105 27.20 -16.07 -1.36
CA ARG A 105 26.06 -16.62 -2.11
C ARG A 105 25.26 -15.54 -2.83
N ASN A 106 25.04 -14.40 -2.20
CA ASN A 106 24.30 -13.29 -2.80
C ASN A 106 25.06 -12.70 -3.99
N ARG A 107 26.40 -12.66 -3.93
CA ARG A 107 27.26 -12.27 -5.05
C ARG A 107 27.13 -13.21 -6.25
N LEU A 108 26.85 -14.49 -6.01
CA LEU A 108 26.56 -15.49 -7.05
C LEU A 108 25.07 -15.53 -7.44
N CYS A 109 24.26 -14.58 -6.97
CA CYS A 109 22.81 -14.47 -7.23
C CYS A 109 22.02 -15.75 -6.89
N LYS A 110 22.43 -16.49 -5.85
CA LYS A 110 21.71 -17.68 -5.39
C LYS A 110 20.41 -17.28 -4.68
N LYS A 111 19.35 -18.06 -4.90
CA LYS A 111 18.02 -17.80 -4.29
C LYS A 111 18.03 -17.94 -2.76
N GLY A 112 18.95 -18.73 -2.22
CA GLY A 112 19.08 -19.00 -0.79
C GLY A 112 20.15 -20.05 -0.54
N GLU A 113 20.24 -20.55 0.70
CA GLU A 113 21.18 -21.62 1.05
C GLU A 113 20.80 -22.99 0.49
N GLY A 114 19.52 -23.20 0.17
CA GLY A 114 19.03 -24.40 -0.50
C GLY A 114 19.36 -24.45 -2.00
N ASP A 115 19.74 -23.33 -2.61
CA ASP A 115 20.07 -23.27 -4.03
C ASP A 115 21.52 -23.71 -4.30
N LYS A 116 21.69 -25.03 -4.40
CA LYS A 116 22.96 -25.70 -4.69
C LYS A 116 23.02 -26.26 -6.12
N ARG A 117 22.19 -25.74 -7.04
CA ARG A 117 22.14 -26.25 -8.42
C ARG A 117 23.44 -25.93 -9.17
N ILE A 118 24.02 -26.96 -9.78
CA ILE A 118 25.17 -26.87 -10.68
C ILE A 118 24.63 -26.87 -12.12
N PRO A 119 24.74 -25.77 -12.87
CA PRO A 119 24.34 -25.74 -14.28
C PRO A 119 25.36 -26.52 -15.14
N ASN A 120 24.88 -27.19 -16.18
CA ASN A 120 25.75 -27.75 -17.19
C ASN A 120 26.18 -26.64 -18.16
N MET A 121 27.40 -26.14 -17.99
CA MET A 121 27.94 -25.04 -18.79
C MET A 121 28.29 -25.46 -20.23
N LYS A 122 28.62 -26.74 -20.45
CA LYS A 122 29.01 -27.28 -21.76
C LYS A 122 28.17 -28.52 -22.12
N PRO A 123 26.86 -28.35 -22.41
CA PRO A 123 26.01 -29.48 -22.77
C PRO A 123 26.43 -30.13 -24.09
N LYS A 124 26.62 -31.46 -24.07
CA LYS A 124 27.13 -32.24 -25.22
C LYS A 124 26.36 -31.99 -26.52
N HIS A 125 25.03 -31.90 -26.47
CA HIS A 125 24.20 -31.73 -27.67
C HIS A 125 24.39 -30.39 -28.38
N LEU A 126 25.06 -29.41 -27.75
CA LEU A 126 25.43 -28.14 -28.40
C LEU A 126 26.86 -28.18 -28.97
N TYR A 127 27.77 -28.95 -28.38
CA TYR A 127 29.21 -28.92 -28.69
C TYR A 127 29.72 -30.17 -29.43
N ALA A 128 28.92 -31.23 -29.53
CA ALA A 128 29.32 -32.48 -30.16
C ALA A 128 28.46 -32.78 -31.40
N GLY A 129 29.09 -33.36 -32.43
CA GLY A 129 28.46 -33.73 -33.68
C GLY A 129 28.52 -32.64 -34.75
N LYS A 130 28.26 -33.02 -36.00
CA LYS A 130 28.14 -32.11 -37.15
C LYS A 130 26.75 -32.26 -37.75
N ARG A 131 26.21 -31.18 -38.32
CA ARG A 131 24.90 -31.20 -39.01
C ARG A 131 25.07 -31.82 -40.40
N SER A 132 24.29 -32.85 -40.70
CA SER A 132 24.26 -33.49 -42.02
C SER A 132 23.18 -32.88 -42.94
N LEU A 133 23.25 -33.21 -44.23
CA LEU A 133 22.21 -32.93 -45.24
C LEU A 133 21.03 -33.89 -44.99
N GLY A 134 20.13 -33.55 -44.09
CA GLY A 134 19.00 -34.40 -43.72
C GLY A 134 18.31 -33.92 -42.44
N LYS A 135 17.84 -34.88 -41.62
CA LYS A 135 17.16 -34.59 -40.35
C LYS A 135 18.09 -33.86 -39.38
N THR A 136 17.58 -32.79 -38.77
CA THR A 136 18.28 -31.97 -37.77
C THR A 136 17.77 -32.29 -36.36
N SER A 137 18.60 -32.09 -35.33
CA SER A 137 18.25 -32.35 -33.92
C SER A 137 17.41 -31.25 -33.26
N ARG A 138 17.34 -30.07 -33.89
CA ARG A 138 16.65 -28.88 -33.40
C ARG A 138 15.95 -28.19 -34.58
N ARG A 139 14.77 -27.62 -34.27
CA ARG A 139 13.89 -26.96 -35.23
C ARG A 139 14.48 -25.64 -35.72
#